data_AF-A0A350CLW3-F1
#
_entry.id   AF-A0A350CLW3-F1
#
_cell.length_a   1.000
_cell.length_b   1.000
_cell.length_c   1.000
_cell.angle_alpha   90.00
_cell.angle_beta   90.00
_cell.angle_gamma   90.00
#
_symmetry.space_group_name_H-M   'P 1'
#
loop_
_entity.id
_entity.type
_entity.pdbx_description
1 polymer ?
#
loop_
_entity_poly.entity_id
_entity_poly.type
_entity_poly.pdbx_seq_one_letter_code
_entity_poly.pdbx_strand_id
1 'polypeptide(L)'
;MKFASVVATARINHVLAASVMLAFAGAASAQTAKTLVEPAFDSPAATSAPAVTAAAVTPSATTVTGHLYVSPSGSDSNPGTQAKPVKTIARADALAKAGYVIHVAPGTYNVAAPSTGSAGIRTTKSGTATARIRFVSDVKWGAKIVFSGTGMGWNSKGAYVDIEGFDITGSGRIGILAEGGKERITKNFVHDLKVSGGCNGGGGAAIDAWGPGGGAVIDSNIVRNIGAQWVAAQSCNTVQGIYLTNQNNIVSNNIISGVAAV
;
A
#
# COMPACT_ATOMS: atom_id res chain seq x y z
N MET A 1 25.50 61.63 0.31
CA MET A 1 25.70 60.79 -0.90
C MET A 1 24.41 60.03 -1.13
N LYS A 2 23.67 60.39 -2.18
CA LYS A 2 22.35 59.84 -2.56
C LYS A 2 22.53 59.01 -3.84
N PHE A 3 21.99 57.80 -3.90
CA PHE A 3 21.79 57.07 -5.16
C PHE A 3 20.30 57.12 -5.53
N ALA A 4 20.04 57.50 -6.79
CA ALA A 4 18.72 57.80 -7.33
C ALA A 4 18.06 56.58 -7.97
N SER A 5 16.73 56.48 -7.81
CA SER A 5 15.83 55.65 -8.61
C SER A 5 15.60 56.28 -9.98
N VAL A 6 15.41 55.45 -11.01
CA VAL A 6 14.84 55.88 -12.29
C VAL A 6 13.52 55.12 -12.51
N VAL A 7 12.44 55.87 -12.48
CA VAL A 7 11.12 55.54 -13.03
C VAL A 7 11.05 56.25 -14.39
N ALA A 8 10.51 55.58 -15.42
CA ALA A 8 10.06 56.28 -16.64
C ALA A 8 8.69 55.76 -17.06
N THR A 9 7.74 56.69 -17.09
CA THR A 9 6.32 56.55 -17.38
C THR A 9 6.03 56.77 -18.86
N ALA A 10 4.96 56.13 -19.34
CA ALA A 10 4.36 56.19 -20.67
C ALA A 10 4.04 57.59 -21.23
N ARG A 11 3.92 57.68 -22.56
CA ARG A 11 2.93 58.55 -23.25
C ARG A 11 2.39 57.93 -24.54
N ILE A 12 1.08 58.13 -24.68
CA ILE A 12 0.12 57.76 -25.73
C ILE A 12 0.16 58.81 -26.86
N ASN A 13 -0.23 58.44 -28.08
CA ASN A 13 -0.98 59.35 -28.96
C ASN A 13 -1.91 58.63 -29.96
N HIS A 14 -3.05 59.29 -30.17
CA HIS A 14 -4.31 58.91 -30.78
C HIS A 14 -4.32 59.00 -32.33
N VAL A 15 -4.95 58.03 -33.02
CA VAL A 15 -6.23 58.11 -33.80
C VAL A 15 -6.09 58.62 -35.25
N LEU A 16 -6.45 57.80 -36.25
CA LEU A 16 -7.68 57.95 -37.05
C LEU A 16 -7.90 56.74 -37.98
N ALA A 17 -9.17 56.32 -38.07
CA ALA A 17 -9.65 55.18 -38.84
C ALA A 17 -9.85 55.50 -40.34
N ALA A 18 -9.60 54.52 -41.20
CA ALA A 18 -10.20 54.43 -42.53
C ALA A 18 -10.62 52.97 -42.77
N SER A 19 -11.93 52.78 -42.93
CA SER A 19 -12.60 51.50 -43.13
C SER A 19 -12.39 50.98 -44.54
N VAL A 20 -11.93 49.73 -44.67
CA VAL A 20 -12.12 48.92 -45.88
C VAL A 20 -12.83 47.64 -45.44
N MET A 21 -14.09 47.47 -45.87
CA MET A 21 -14.77 46.19 -45.76
C MET A 21 -14.13 45.22 -46.76
N LEU A 22 -13.61 44.10 -46.26
CA LEU A 22 -13.32 42.93 -47.07
C LEU A 22 -14.07 41.76 -46.44
N ALA A 23 -15.12 41.31 -47.13
CA ALA A 23 -15.86 40.12 -46.76
C ALA A 23 -14.96 38.89 -46.97
N PHE A 24 -14.66 38.17 -45.89
CA PHE A 24 -14.11 36.82 -45.96
C PHE A 24 -15.04 35.87 -45.23
N ALA A 25 -15.45 34.84 -45.97
CA ALA A 25 -16.23 33.71 -45.49
C ALA A 25 -15.56 33.04 -44.30
N GLY A 26 -16.36 32.71 -43.29
CA GLY A 26 -15.90 32.04 -42.08
C GLY A 26 -15.39 30.63 -42.36
N ALA A 27 -14.22 30.33 -41.80
CA ALA A 27 -13.83 28.98 -41.43
C ALA A 27 -13.33 29.03 -39.99
N ALA A 28 -14.22 28.69 -39.05
CA ALA A 28 -13.85 28.47 -37.66
C ALA A 28 -12.93 27.23 -37.60
N SER A 29 -11.66 27.45 -37.29
CA SER A 29 -10.75 26.37 -36.90
C SER A 29 -11.17 25.87 -35.52
N ALA A 30 -11.98 24.82 -35.49
CA ALA A 30 -12.23 24.06 -34.27
C ALA A 30 -10.95 23.28 -33.92
N GLN A 31 -10.32 23.63 -32.81
CA GLN A 31 -9.28 22.81 -32.18
C GLN A 31 -9.91 21.47 -31.78
N THR A 32 -9.55 20.40 -32.48
CA THR A 32 -9.97 19.04 -32.15
C THR A 32 -9.30 18.61 -30.85
N ALA A 33 -10.10 18.42 -29.80
CA ALA A 33 -9.70 17.69 -28.61
C ALA A 33 -9.27 16.27 -29.03
N LYS A 34 -7.98 15.95 -28.90
CA LYS A 34 -7.47 14.62 -29.17
C LYS A 34 -7.84 13.72 -28.00
N THR A 35 -8.92 12.96 -28.14
CA THR A 35 -9.24 11.84 -27.24
C THR A 35 -8.04 10.90 -27.22
N LEU A 36 -7.34 10.81 -26.09
CA LEU A 36 -6.37 9.75 -25.85
C LEU A 36 -7.17 8.47 -25.61
N VAL A 37 -7.42 7.74 -26.69
CA VAL A 37 -7.88 6.35 -26.63
C VAL A 37 -6.70 5.55 -26.09
N GLU A 38 -6.83 4.96 -24.90
CA GLU A 38 -5.90 3.94 -24.43
C GLU A 38 -5.83 2.84 -25.51
N PRO A 39 -4.64 2.39 -25.94
CA PRO A 39 -4.56 1.29 -26.89
C PRO A 39 -5.28 0.08 -26.29
N ALA A 40 -6.31 -0.39 -26.98
CA ALA A 40 -6.91 -1.67 -26.68
C ALA A 40 -5.80 -2.71 -26.79
N PHE A 41 -5.40 -3.29 -25.65
CA PHE A 41 -4.63 -4.52 -25.67
C PHE A 41 -5.57 -5.58 -26.22
N ASP A 42 -5.46 -5.88 -27.51
CA ASP A 42 -6.06 -7.05 -28.11
C ASP A 42 -5.60 -8.25 -27.29
N SER A 43 -6.53 -8.81 -26.51
CA SER A 43 -6.28 -10.02 -25.75
C SER A 43 -6.00 -11.11 -26.77
N PRO A 44 -4.80 -11.72 -26.81
CA PRO A 44 -4.56 -12.83 -27.72
C PRO A 44 -5.59 -13.93 -27.43
N ALA A 45 -6.17 -14.48 -28.49
CA ALA A 45 -7.09 -15.61 -28.41
C ALA A 45 -6.47 -16.71 -27.55
N ALA A 46 -7.26 -17.28 -26.62
CA ALA A 46 -6.82 -18.31 -25.70
C ALA A 46 -6.36 -19.56 -26.48
N THR A 47 -5.06 -19.67 -26.74
CA THR A 47 -4.42 -20.93 -27.11
C THR A 47 -4.46 -21.83 -25.88
N SER A 48 -4.98 -23.05 -26.05
CA SER A 48 -5.06 -24.05 -24.98
C SER A 48 -3.66 -24.38 -24.46
N ALA A 49 -3.31 -23.78 -23.31
CA ALA A 49 -2.09 -24.12 -22.59
C ALA A 49 -2.18 -25.58 -22.10
N PRO A 50 -1.08 -26.36 -22.17
CA PRO A 50 -1.06 -27.70 -21.59
C PRO A 50 -1.38 -27.61 -20.08
N ALA A 51 -2.26 -28.50 -19.63
CA ALA A 51 -2.67 -28.58 -18.24
C ALA A 51 -1.47 -28.92 -17.35
N VAL A 52 -0.88 -27.89 -16.72
CA VAL A 52 -0.02 -28.10 -15.57
C VAL A 52 -0.91 -28.59 -14.43
N THR A 53 -0.78 -29.87 -14.07
CA THR A 53 -1.34 -30.41 -12.84
C THR A 53 -0.68 -29.68 -11.68
N ALA A 54 -1.28 -28.59 -11.22
CA ALA A 54 -0.94 -27.95 -9.97
C ALA A 54 -1.14 -29.01 -8.88
N ALA A 55 -0.04 -29.47 -8.27
CA ALA A 55 -0.12 -30.29 -7.08
C ALA A 55 -0.97 -29.52 -6.07
N ALA A 56 -2.14 -30.04 -5.73
CA ALA A 56 -2.99 -29.46 -4.72
C ALA A 56 -2.23 -29.52 -3.39
N VAL A 57 -1.63 -28.39 -3.01
CA VAL A 57 -1.18 -28.17 -1.65
C VAL A 57 -2.43 -28.15 -0.78
N THR A 58 -2.84 -29.31 -0.27
CA THR A 58 -3.81 -29.38 0.82
C THR A 58 -3.27 -28.49 1.93
N PRO A 59 -3.92 -27.37 2.27
CA PRO A 59 -3.44 -26.53 3.36
C PRO A 59 -3.47 -27.40 4.61
N SER A 60 -2.31 -27.63 5.23
CA SER A 60 -2.26 -28.28 6.54
C SER A 60 -3.23 -27.56 7.46
N ALA A 61 -4.20 -28.31 8.01
CA ALA A 61 -5.17 -27.79 8.95
C ALA A 61 -4.42 -27.09 10.08
N THR A 62 -4.61 -25.78 10.20
CA THR A 62 -3.99 -25.01 11.26
C THR A 62 -4.84 -25.18 12.51
N THR A 63 -4.25 -25.73 13.57
CA THR A 63 -4.91 -25.90 14.86
C THR A 63 -5.26 -24.54 15.45
N VAL A 64 -6.55 -24.28 15.66
CA VAL A 64 -7.03 -23.10 16.37
C VAL A 64 -7.13 -23.41 17.86
N THR A 65 -6.44 -22.64 18.69
CA THR A 65 -6.32 -22.88 20.14
C THR A 65 -6.92 -21.76 20.99
N GLY A 66 -7.29 -20.64 20.37
CA GLY A 66 -7.87 -19.49 21.08
C GLY A 66 -8.26 -18.36 20.13
N HIS A 67 -9.05 -17.43 20.68
CA HIS A 67 -9.54 -16.25 19.96
C HIS A 67 -9.24 -14.99 20.77
N LEU A 68 -8.83 -13.94 20.07
CA LEU A 68 -8.73 -12.59 20.60
C LEU A 68 -9.48 -11.63 19.68
N TYR A 69 -9.99 -10.54 20.24
CA TYR A 69 -10.81 -9.58 19.51
C TYR A 69 -10.25 -8.17 19.69
N VAL A 70 -10.14 -7.46 18.57
CA VAL A 70 -9.66 -6.08 18.48
C VAL A 70 -10.78 -5.21 17.91
N SER A 71 -11.06 -4.07 18.53
CA SER A 71 -12.06 -3.11 18.05
C SER A 71 -11.56 -1.68 18.25
N PRO A 72 -11.89 -0.72 17.36
CA PRO A 72 -11.54 0.68 17.56
C PRO A 72 -12.16 1.27 18.84
N SER A 73 -13.29 0.73 19.28
CA SER A 73 -13.99 1.10 20.53
C SER A 73 -13.56 0.27 21.75
N GLY A 74 -12.59 -0.64 21.58
CA GLY A 74 -12.05 -1.46 22.66
C GLY A 74 -11.11 -0.70 23.60
N SER A 75 -10.51 -1.43 24.55
CA SER A 75 -9.51 -0.90 25.49
C SER A 75 -8.39 -1.92 25.69
N ASP A 76 -7.13 -1.48 25.71
CA ASP A 76 -6.00 -2.40 25.91
C ASP A 76 -5.87 -2.95 27.34
N SER A 77 -6.66 -2.41 28.27
CA SER A 77 -6.87 -2.99 29.59
C SER A 77 -7.83 -4.18 29.59
N ASN A 78 -8.58 -4.40 28.51
CA ASN A 78 -9.49 -5.53 28.39
C ASN A 78 -8.74 -6.85 28.18
N PRO A 79 -9.37 -8.01 28.51
CA PRO A 79 -8.77 -9.32 28.31
C PRO A 79 -8.71 -9.77 26.84
N GLY A 80 -9.32 -9.04 25.91
CA GLY A 80 -9.35 -9.41 24.48
C GLY A 80 -10.40 -10.43 24.12
N THR A 81 -11.45 -10.60 24.93
CA THR A 81 -12.61 -11.43 24.61
C THR A 81 -13.56 -10.69 23.67
N GLN A 82 -14.50 -11.39 23.03
CA GLN A 82 -15.46 -10.77 22.11
C GLN A 82 -16.29 -9.66 22.79
N ALA A 83 -16.71 -9.89 24.04
CA ALA A 83 -17.47 -8.91 24.82
C ALA A 83 -16.60 -7.75 25.36
N LYS A 84 -15.29 -7.97 25.52
CA LYS A 84 -14.32 -6.97 25.97
C LYS A 84 -13.08 -7.01 25.08
N PRO A 85 -13.17 -6.47 23.85
CA PRO A 85 -12.06 -6.49 22.90
C PRO A 85 -10.95 -5.53 23.35
N VAL A 86 -9.71 -5.86 22.97
CA VAL A 86 -8.60 -4.90 23.09
C VAL A 86 -8.71 -3.82 22.03
N LYS A 87 -7.99 -2.70 22.21
CA LYS A 87 -8.04 -1.58 21.26
C LYS A 87 -7.04 -1.76 20.12
N THR A 88 -5.85 -2.26 20.43
CA THR A 88 -4.73 -2.32 19.49
C THR A 88 -4.38 -3.75 19.07
N ILE A 89 -3.94 -3.89 17.82
CA ILE A 89 -3.42 -5.15 17.28
C ILE A 89 -2.17 -5.59 18.05
N ALA A 90 -1.29 -4.65 18.42
CA ALA A 90 -0.10 -4.94 19.21
C ALA A 90 -0.44 -5.52 20.60
N ARG A 91 -1.53 -5.05 21.23
CA ARG A 91 -2.00 -5.62 22.50
C ARG A 91 -2.54 -7.04 22.31
N ALA A 92 -3.27 -7.32 21.23
CA ALA A 92 -3.73 -8.68 20.93
C ALA A 92 -2.55 -9.62 20.67
N ASP A 93 -1.54 -9.19 19.90
CA ASP A 93 -0.29 -9.94 19.71
C ASP A 93 0.35 -10.29 21.05
N ALA A 94 0.48 -9.33 21.98
CA ALA A 94 1.08 -9.58 23.29
C ALA A 94 0.36 -10.69 24.10
N LEU A 95 -0.96 -10.87 23.91
CA LEU A 95 -1.77 -11.90 24.56
C LEU A 95 -1.80 -13.23 23.80
N ALA A 96 -1.38 -13.24 22.54
CA ALA A 96 -1.51 -14.37 21.65
C ALA A 96 -0.54 -15.51 21.99
N LYS A 97 -0.98 -16.72 21.66
CA LYS A 97 -0.17 -17.95 21.63
C LYS A 97 -0.30 -18.60 20.26
N ALA A 98 0.58 -19.54 19.94
CA ALA A 98 0.49 -20.32 18.71
C ALA A 98 -0.92 -20.94 18.54
N GLY A 99 -1.49 -20.79 17.35
CA GLY A 99 -2.85 -21.22 17.01
C GLY A 99 -3.95 -20.21 17.31
N TYR A 100 -3.63 -19.00 17.79
CA TYR A 100 -4.66 -17.98 18.04
C TYR A 100 -5.16 -17.33 16.74
N VAL A 101 -6.46 -17.08 16.69
CA VAL A 101 -7.09 -16.19 15.70
C VAL A 101 -7.39 -14.85 16.37
N ILE A 102 -6.84 -13.78 15.81
CA ILE A 102 -7.03 -12.40 16.25
C ILE A 102 -8.00 -11.76 15.25
N HIS A 103 -9.26 -11.65 15.70
CA HIS A 103 -10.36 -11.01 14.98
C HIS A 103 -10.24 -9.50 15.10
N VAL A 104 -10.15 -8.80 13.97
CA VAL A 104 -10.09 -7.34 13.92
C VAL A 104 -11.38 -6.81 13.29
N ALA A 105 -12.18 -6.17 14.13
CA ALA A 105 -13.48 -5.62 13.75
C ALA A 105 -13.33 -4.50 12.70
N PRO A 106 -14.36 -4.24 11.88
CA PRO A 106 -14.35 -3.12 10.96
C PRO A 106 -14.16 -1.77 11.68
N GLY A 107 -13.41 -0.88 11.03
CA GLY A 107 -13.16 0.48 11.48
C GLY A 107 -11.75 0.96 11.15
N THR A 108 -11.48 2.22 11.52
CA THR A 108 -10.20 2.87 11.24
C THR A 108 -9.27 2.78 12.45
N TYR A 109 -8.06 2.27 12.21
CA TYR A 109 -6.98 2.15 13.18
C TYR A 109 -5.85 3.08 12.80
N ASN A 110 -5.79 4.25 13.45
CA ASN A 110 -4.75 5.23 13.22
C ASN A 110 -3.49 4.87 14.01
N VAL A 111 -2.36 4.78 13.33
CA VAL A 111 -1.06 4.46 13.94
C VAL A 111 0.04 5.39 13.43
N ALA A 112 1.15 5.48 14.17
CA ALA A 112 2.25 6.39 13.85
C ALA A 112 3.58 5.63 13.75
N ALA A 113 4.30 5.87 12.66
CA ALA A 113 5.63 5.39 12.37
C ALA A 113 6.54 6.59 12.03
N PRO A 114 6.90 7.42 13.04
CA PRO A 114 7.51 8.73 12.81
C PRO A 114 8.85 8.68 12.06
N SER A 115 9.64 7.61 12.23
CA SER A 115 10.96 7.43 11.61
C SER A 115 11.04 6.16 10.76
N THR A 116 12.02 6.09 9.86
CA THR A 116 12.22 4.97 8.92
C THR A 116 12.34 3.60 9.60
N GLY A 117 12.91 3.53 10.80
CA GLY A 117 13.04 2.29 11.58
C GLY A 117 11.84 1.97 12.49
N SER A 118 10.83 2.84 12.56
CA SER A 118 9.66 2.66 13.42
C SER A 118 8.50 2.01 12.65
N ALA A 119 7.61 1.34 13.39
CA ALA A 119 6.40 0.74 12.84
C ALA A 119 5.18 1.17 13.64
N GLY A 120 4.09 1.49 12.96
CA GLY A 120 2.82 1.83 13.60
C GLY A 120 2.20 0.63 14.32
N ILE A 121 2.35 -0.55 13.72
CA ILE A 121 2.02 -1.84 14.32
C ILE A 121 3.28 -2.70 14.35
N ARG A 122 3.64 -3.23 15.52
CA ARG A 122 4.72 -4.20 15.68
C ARG A 122 4.17 -5.45 16.35
N THR A 123 4.27 -6.58 15.67
CA THR A 123 3.86 -7.89 16.18
C THR A 123 5.10 -8.79 16.31
N THR A 124 5.16 -9.58 17.38
CA THR A 124 6.37 -10.31 17.78
C THR A 124 6.12 -11.76 18.15
N LYS A 125 4.86 -12.18 18.38
CA LYS A 125 4.58 -13.58 18.70
C LYS A 125 4.68 -14.44 17.45
N SER A 126 5.30 -15.59 17.60
CA SER A 126 5.37 -16.61 16.56
C SER A 126 4.31 -17.68 16.76
N GLY A 127 3.75 -18.15 15.65
CA GLY A 127 3.05 -19.42 15.59
C GLY A 127 4.02 -20.57 15.35
N THR A 128 3.47 -21.70 14.92
CA THR A 128 4.21 -22.85 14.39
C THR A 128 3.65 -23.23 13.01
N ALA A 129 4.32 -24.15 12.31
CA ALA A 129 3.84 -24.67 11.03
C ALA A 129 2.41 -25.23 11.09
N THR A 130 2.01 -25.79 12.22
CA THR A 130 0.68 -26.40 12.44
C THR A 130 -0.26 -25.54 13.29
N ALA A 131 0.24 -24.48 13.95
CA ALA A 131 -0.54 -23.59 14.81
C ALA A 131 -0.10 -22.13 14.61
N ARG A 132 -0.44 -21.57 13.45
CA ARG A 132 -0.11 -20.20 13.05
C ARG A 132 -0.91 -19.19 13.87
N ILE A 133 -0.36 -18.00 14.08
CA ILE A 133 -1.13 -16.87 14.62
C ILE A 133 -1.75 -16.14 13.44
N ARG A 134 -3.06 -15.94 13.46
CA ARG A 134 -3.79 -15.34 12.33
C ARG A 134 -4.39 -14.00 12.74
N PHE A 135 -3.92 -12.92 12.16
CA PHE A 135 -4.58 -11.62 12.20
C PHE A 135 -5.54 -11.55 11.03
N VAL A 136 -6.83 -11.38 11.31
CA VAL A 136 -7.88 -11.43 10.30
C VAL A 136 -8.76 -10.20 10.43
N SER A 137 -8.96 -9.47 9.34
CA SER A 137 -10.05 -8.51 9.26
C SER A 137 -11.38 -9.26 9.14
N ASP A 138 -12.29 -9.09 10.10
CA ASP A 138 -13.55 -9.85 10.14
C ASP A 138 -14.45 -9.60 8.92
N VAL A 139 -14.34 -8.41 8.34
CA VAL A 139 -14.88 -8.07 7.02
C VAL A 139 -13.70 -7.73 6.15
N LYS A 140 -13.53 -8.38 5.00
CA LYS A 140 -12.45 -8.07 4.06
C LYS A 140 -12.42 -6.56 3.78
N TRP A 141 -11.28 -5.94 4.07
CA TRP A 141 -11.01 -4.49 3.95
C TRP A 141 -11.82 -3.60 4.91
N GLY A 142 -12.49 -4.19 5.89
CA GLY A 142 -13.23 -3.50 6.94
C GLY A 142 -12.31 -2.90 8.01
N ALA A 143 -11.22 -3.60 8.37
CA ALA A 143 -10.19 -3.06 9.26
C ALA A 143 -9.18 -2.25 8.45
N LYS A 144 -9.29 -0.92 8.57
CA LYS A 144 -8.51 0.06 7.81
C LYS A 144 -7.37 0.58 8.65
N ILE A 145 -6.14 0.23 8.29
CA ILE A 145 -4.93 0.74 8.94
C ILE A 145 -4.52 2.02 8.23
N VAL A 146 -4.54 3.13 8.96
CA VAL A 146 -4.10 4.44 8.45
C VAL A 146 -2.86 4.85 9.23
N PHE A 147 -1.70 4.79 8.58
CA PHE A 147 -0.43 5.07 9.25
C PHE A 147 0.21 6.38 8.79
N SER A 148 0.78 7.12 9.74
CA SER A 148 1.48 8.39 9.51
C SER A 148 2.98 8.27 9.77
N GLY A 149 3.76 9.22 9.25
CA GLY A 149 5.21 9.28 9.41
C GLY A 149 5.97 8.70 8.21
N THR A 150 7.21 8.25 8.44
CA THR A 150 8.15 7.82 7.40
C THR A 150 8.56 6.34 7.50
N GLY A 151 8.06 5.61 8.49
CA GLY A 151 8.38 4.21 8.73
C GLY A 151 7.43 3.21 8.08
N MET A 152 7.16 2.13 8.80
CA MET A 152 6.33 1.00 8.38
C MET A 152 4.90 1.10 8.95
N GLY A 153 3.89 0.72 8.18
CA GLY A 153 2.53 0.52 8.69
C GLY A 153 2.48 -0.65 9.68
N TRP A 154 2.99 -1.80 9.26
CA TRP A 154 3.05 -3.02 10.05
C TRP A 154 4.40 -3.72 9.90
N ASN A 155 5.15 -3.89 10.99
CA ASN A 155 6.30 -4.79 11.05
C ASN A 155 5.91 -6.11 11.77
N SER A 156 5.83 -7.20 11.00
CA SER A 156 5.59 -8.54 11.49
C SER A 156 6.90 -9.28 11.76
N LYS A 157 7.30 -9.33 13.02
CA LYS A 157 8.54 -10.01 13.45
C LYS A 157 8.34 -11.46 13.89
N GLY A 158 7.09 -11.85 14.12
CA GLY A 158 6.74 -13.21 14.48
C GLY A 158 6.79 -14.14 13.27
N ALA A 159 7.33 -15.34 13.46
CA ALA A 159 7.32 -16.38 12.45
C ALA A 159 5.95 -17.09 12.39
N TYR A 160 5.60 -17.66 11.24
CA TYR A 160 4.34 -18.41 11.07
C TYR A 160 3.09 -17.57 11.42
N VAL A 161 3.07 -16.32 10.97
CA VAL A 161 1.97 -15.36 11.15
C VAL A 161 1.18 -15.20 9.85
N ASP A 162 -0.14 -15.11 9.93
CA ASP A 162 -1.01 -14.74 8.80
C ASP A 162 -1.54 -13.33 9.01
N ILE A 163 -1.44 -12.48 7.99
CA ILE A 163 -2.05 -11.14 7.94
C ILE A 163 -3.03 -11.16 6.78
N GLU A 164 -4.32 -11.23 7.10
CA GLU A 164 -5.37 -11.54 6.14
C GLU A 164 -6.44 -10.43 6.05
N GLY A 165 -6.62 -9.91 4.84
CA GLY A 165 -7.81 -9.13 4.48
C GLY A 165 -7.85 -7.68 4.97
N PHE A 166 -6.73 -7.07 5.34
CA PHE A 166 -6.68 -5.68 5.80
C PHE A 166 -6.69 -4.68 4.63
N ASP A 167 -7.22 -3.49 4.89
CA ASP A 167 -7.03 -2.28 4.07
C ASP A 167 -5.92 -1.45 4.74
N ILE A 168 -4.87 -1.09 4.01
CA ILE A 168 -3.68 -0.44 4.56
C ILE A 168 -3.29 0.73 3.67
N THR A 169 -3.31 1.94 4.25
CA THR A 169 -2.92 3.17 3.58
C THR A 169 -2.13 4.08 4.51
N GLY A 170 -1.31 4.99 3.97
CA GLY A 170 -0.53 5.87 4.82
C GLY A 170 0.56 6.67 4.14
N SER A 171 1.29 7.44 4.95
CA SER A 171 2.37 8.28 4.42
C SER A 171 3.73 7.60 4.41
N GLY A 172 3.92 6.51 5.15
CA GLY A 172 5.25 5.91 5.36
C GLY A 172 5.80 5.16 4.14
N ARG A 173 7.00 4.59 4.31
CA ARG A 173 7.74 3.90 3.24
C ARG A 173 7.25 2.49 2.95
N ILE A 174 6.82 1.78 3.99
CA ILE A 174 6.47 0.36 3.89
C ILE A 174 5.06 0.14 4.42
N GLY A 175 4.21 -0.57 3.69
CA GLY A 175 2.89 -0.99 4.17
C GLY A 175 3.03 -2.12 5.21
N ILE A 176 3.45 -3.29 4.74
CA ILE A 176 3.72 -4.48 5.55
C ILE A 176 5.18 -4.92 5.36
N LEU A 177 5.91 -5.11 6.46
CA LEU A 177 7.20 -5.78 6.50
C LEU A 177 7.03 -7.17 7.14
N ALA A 178 7.31 -8.22 6.37
CA ALA A 178 7.45 -9.60 6.86
C ALA A 178 8.92 -9.84 7.24
N GLU A 179 9.21 -9.97 8.54
CA GLU A 179 10.57 -10.07 9.10
C GLU A 179 10.85 -11.41 9.80
N GLY A 180 9.83 -12.01 10.40
CA GLY A 180 9.94 -13.21 11.25
C GLY A 180 10.16 -14.52 10.50
N GLY A 181 9.68 -14.61 9.27
CA GLY A 181 9.79 -15.78 8.40
C GLY A 181 8.53 -16.65 8.38
N LYS A 182 8.27 -17.25 7.22
CA LYS A 182 7.10 -18.09 6.96
C LYS A 182 5.76 -17.38 7.17
N GLU A 183 5.69 -16.06 7.06
CA GLU A 183 4.44 -15.30 7.10
C GLU A 183 3.55 -15.63 5.88
N ARG A 184 2.24 -15.43 6.03
CA ARG A 184 1.31 -15.37 4.89
C ARG A 184 0.67 -13.99 4.87
N ILE A 185 1.01 -13.20 3.87
CA ILE A 185 0.44 -11.88 3.65
C ILE A 185 -0.59 -12.05 2.55
N THR A 186 -1.87 -12.10 2.90
CA THR A 186 -2.91 -12.54 1.97
C THR A 186 -4.15 -11.64 1.93
N LYS A 187 -4.71 -11.46 0.73
CA LYS A 187 -5.99 -10.76 0.51
C LYS A 187 -6.03 -9.31 1.01
N ASN A 188 -4.89 -8.72 1.32
CA ASN A 188 -4.80 -7.35 1.78
C ASN A 188 -4.93 -6.38 0.60
N PHE A 189 -5.43 -5.19 0.87
CA PHE A 189 -5.40 -4.05 -0.04
C PHE A 189 -4.43 -3.02 0.53
N VAL A 190 -3.23 -2.94 -0.04
CA VAL A 190 -2.21 -1.97 0.38
C VAL A 190 -2.14 -0.87 -0.67
N HIS A 191 -2.50 0.36 -0.29
CA HIS A 191 -2.68 1.41 -1.28
C HIS A 191 -2.36 2.82 -0.80
N ASP A 192 -2.10 3.69 -1.77
CA ASP A 192 -1.88 5.13 -1.58
C ASP A 192 -0.78 5.42 -0.56
N LEU A 193 0.33 4.68 -0.66
CA LEU A 193 1.51 4.94 0.17
C LEU A 193 2.28 6.13 -0.39
N LYS A 194 2.26 7.25 0.33
CA LYS A 194 2.95 8.48 -0.12
C LYS A 194 4.47 8.34 -0.12
N VAL A 195 5.05 7.53 0.77
CA VAL A 195 6.51 7.45 0.96
C VAL A 195 7.08 8.85 1.29
N SER A 196 6.53 9.51 2.33
CA SER A 196 6.77 10.91 2.69
C SER A 196 8.19 11.24 3.17
N GLY A 197 9.10 10.26 3.22
CA GLY A 197 10.54 10.49 3.36
C GLY A 197 11.27 10.75 2.03
N GLY A 198 10.54 10.72 0.91
CA GLY A 198 11.08 10.96 -0.42
C GLY A 198 11.83 9.77 -1.03
N CYS A 199 12.10 9.89 -2.32
CA CYS A 199 12.93 8.95 -3.08
C CYS A 199 14.41 9.27 -2.89
N ASN A 200 15.04 8.65 -1.91
CA ASN A 200 16.39 8.99 -1.45
C ASN A 200 17.32 7.77 -1.34
N GLY A 201 16.98 6.67 -2.02
CA GLY A 201 17.71 5.40 -1.90
C GLY A 201 17.29 4.54 -0.71
N GLY A 202 16.52 5.07 0.26
CA GLY A 202 16.06 4.33 1.44
C GLY A 202 14.94 3.31 1.19
N GLY A 203 14.66 2.98 -0.07
CA GLY A 203 13.63 2.01 -0.45
C GLY A 203 12.18 2.49 -0.19
N GLY A 204 11.25 1.58 -0.48
CA GLY A 204 9.83 1.66 -0.11
C GLY A 204 9.05 0.54 -0.80
N ALA A 205 8.06 -0.05 -0.13
CA ALA A 205 7.27 -1.13 -0.70
C ALA A 205 5.86 -1.17 -0.13
N ALA A 206 4.88 -1.65 -0.88
CA ALA A 206 3.62 -2.01 -0.26
C ALA A 206 3.81 -3.20 0.70
N ILE A 207 4.50 -4.23 0.21
CA ILE A 207 4.85 -5.43 0.98
C ILE A 207 6.34 -5.72 0.79
N ASP A 208 7.07 -5.79 1.89
CA ASP A 208 8.50 -6.13 1.92
C ASP A 208 8.68 -7.45 2.68
N ALA A 209 9.48 -8.37 2.14
CA ALA A 209 9.96 -9.56 2.84
C ALA A 209 11.47 -9.45 3.03
N TRP A 210 11.87 -9.30 4.30
CA TRP A 210 13.25 -9.14 4.74
C TRP A 210 13.49 -9.96 6.02
N GLY A 211 14.73 -10.02 6.49
CA GLY A 211 15.10 -10.74 7.71
C GLY A 211 15.51 -12.20 7.47
N PRO A 212 16.00 -12.88 8.52
CA PRO A 212 16.73 -14.14 8.37
C PRO A 212 15.84 -15.37 8.09
N GLY A 213 14.53 -15.30 8.35
CA GLY A 213 13.65 -16.47 8.28
C GLY A 213 13.22 -16.88 6.87
N GLY A 214 12.97 -15.90 5.98
CA GLY A 214 12.49 -16.12 4.62
C GLY A 214 11.20 -16.94 4.52
N GLY A 215 10.83 -17.30 3.29
CA GLY A 215 9.68 -18.16 3.01
C GLY A 215 8.33 -17.55 3.28
N ALA A 216 8.20 -16.23 3.18
CA ALA A 216 6.91 -15.57 3.17
C ALA A 216 6.10 -16.01 1.94
N VAL A 217 4.79 -16.13 2.11
CA VAL A 217 3.83 -16.33 1.03
C VAL A 217 3.04 -15.03 0.90
N ILE A 218 3.19 -14.35 -0.23
CA ILE A 218 2.51 -13.09 -0.54
C ILE A 218 1.52 -13.41 -1.65
N ASP A 219 0.25 -13.59 -1.29
CA ASP A 219 -0.75 -14.13 -2.21
C ASP A 219 -2.07 -13.33 -2.22
N SER A 220 -2.66 -13.17 -3.40
CA SER A 220 -4.00 -12.59 -3.55
C SER A 220 -4.15 -11.16 -3.00
N ASN A 221 -3.06 -10.40 -2.87
CA ASN A 221 -3.11 -9.01 -2.44
C ASN A 221 -3.38 -8.08 -3.62
N ILE A 222 -3.98 -6.92 -3.33
CA ILE A 222 -4.09 -5.80 -4.25
C ILE A 222 -3.12 -4.71 -3.76
N VAL A 223 -2.21 -4.30 -4.63
CA VAL A 223 -1.25 -3.22 -4.40
C VAL A 223 -1.51 -2.10 -5.39
N ARG A 224 -1.76 -0.89 -4.89
CA ARG A 224 -2.09 0.26 -5.75
C ARG A 224 -1.45 1.55 -5.28
N ASN A 225 -0.99 2.39 -6.20
CA ASN A 225 -0.57 3.77 -5.91
C ASN A 225 0.54 3.87 -4.84
N ILE A 226 1.67 3.20 -5.09
CA ILE A 226 2.81 3.20 -4.16
C ILE A 226 3.85 4.19 -4.68
N GLY A 227 3.99 5.32 -3.99
CA GLY A 227 4.80 6.44 -4.47
C GLY A 227 4.23 7.06 -5.75
N ALA A 228 2.90 7.05 -5.93
CA ALA A 228 2.22 7.40 -7.17
C ALA A 228 2.66 8.76 -7.77
N GLN A 229 3.06 9.72 -6.93
CA GLN A 229 3.58 11.02 -7.38
C GLN A 229 4.82 10.93 -8.30
N TRP A 230 5.54 9.81 -8.34
CA TRP A 230 6.73 9.63 -9.16
C TRP A 230 6.50 8.81 -10.44
N VAL A 231 5.30 8.24 -10.61
CA VAL A 231 5.00 7.33 -11.74
C VAL A 231 5.06 8.06 -13.08
N ALA A 232 4.33 9.16 -13.23
CA ALA A 232 4.24 9.89 -14.50
C ALA A 232 5.59 10.48 -14.95
N ALA A 233 6.41 10.93 -13.98
CA ALA A 233 7.72 11.53 -14.25
C ALA A 233 8.86 10.51 -14.26
N GLN A 234 8.60 9.22 -13.95
CA GLN A 234 9.60 8.16 -13.83
C GLN A 234 10.80 8.55 -12.97
N SER A 235 10.55 9.31 -11.89
CA SER A 235 11.61 10.00 -11.15
C SER A 235 12.05 9.25 -9.88
N CYS A 236 11.59 8.02 -9.68
CA CYS A 236 11.95 7.21 -8.51
C CYS A 236 12.00 5.72 -8.84
N ASN A 237 13.20 5.15 -8.84
CA ASN A 237 13.43 3.74 -9.12
C ASN A 237 13.58 2.86 -7.86
N THR A 238 13.42 3.44 -6.66
CA THR A 238 13.66 2.73 -5.38
C THR A 238 12.39 2.38 -4.62
N VAL A 239 11.20 2.52 -5.21
CA VAL A 239 9.92 2.26 -4.53
C VAL A 239 9.13 1.20 -5.28
N GLN A 240 8.97 0.03 -4.67
CA GLN A 240 8.42 -1.17 -5.29
C GLN A 240 6.98 -1.47 -4.83
N GLY A 241 6.32 -2.39 -5.53
CA GLY A 241 5.03 -2.93 -5.08
C GLY A 241 5.27 -4.00 -4.03
N ILE A 242 5.93 -5.07 -4.44
CA ILE A 242 6.40 -6.15 -3.58
C ILE A 242 7.93 -6.21 -3.72
N TYR A 243 8.65 -6.23 -2.60
CA TYR A 243 10.09 -6.33 -2.56
C TYR A 243 10.53 -7.53 -1.73
N LEU A 244 11.44 -8.36 -2.26
CA LEU A 244 11.92 -9.59 -1.62
C LEU A 244 13.43 -9.53 -1.48
N THR A 245 13.94 -9.67 -0.26
CA THR A 245 15.39 -9.60 0.04
C THR A 245 15.92 -10.85 0.74
N ASN A 246 15.07 -11.83 1.00
CA ASN A 246 15.44 -13.12 1.59
C ASN A 246 14.93 -14.30 0.74
N GLN A 247 15.21 -15.53 1.18
CA GLN A 247 15.07 -16.74 0.35
C GLN A 247 13.71 -17.40 0.48
N ASN A 248 13.38 -18.27 -0.48
CA ASN A 248 12.24 -19.22 -0.46
C ASN A 248 10.84 -18.60 -0.43
N ASN A 249 10.71 -17.31 -0.74
CA ASN A 249 9.42 -16.64 -0.80
C ASN A 249 8.59 -17.12 -2.00
N ILE A 250 7.27 -17.09 -1.83
CA ILE A 250 6.30 -17.37 -2.89
C ILE A 250 5.46 -16.12 -3.09
N VAL A 251 5.38 -15.64 -4.34
CA VAL A 251 4.53 -14.52 -4.73
C VAL A 251 3.59 -14.99 -5.82
N SER A 252 2.28 -14.97 -5.54
CA SER A 252 1.27 -15.51 -6.45
C SER A 252 -0.02 -14.67 -6.42
N ASN A 253 -0.76 -14.62 -7.52
CA ASN A 253 -2.12 -14.06 -7.59
C ASN A 253 -2.26 -12.60 -7.10
N ASN A 254 -1.19 -11.80 -7.08
CA ASN A 254 -1.26 -10.40 -6.67
C ASN A 254 -1.57 -9.50 -7.88
N ILE A 255 -2.37 -8.45 -7.66
CA ILE A 255 -2.60 -7.39 -8.65
C ILE A 255 -1.81 -6.16 -8.19
N ILE A 256 -0.90 -5.66 -9.02
CA ILE A 256 -0.02 -4.53 -8.70
C ILE A 256 -0.18 -3.46 -9.78
N SER A 257 -0.45 -2.22 -9.36
CA SER A 257 -0.65 -1.08 -10.28
C SER A 257 -0.21 0.25 -9.67
N GLY A 258 0.19 1.22 -10.50
CA GLY A 258 0.52 2.58 -10.03
C GLY A 258 1.69 2.65 -9.05
N VAL A 259 2.75 1.87 -9.28
CA VAL A 259 3.97 1.83 -8.44
C VAL A 259 5.07 2.65 -9.11
N ALA A 260 5.82 3.43 -8.33
CA ALA A 260 6.86 4.32 -8.83
C ALA A 260 8.03 3.63 -9.55
N ALA A 261 8.46 2.44 -9.13
CA ALA A 261 9.57 1.73 -9.76
C ALA A 261 9.28 1.43 -11.24
N VAL A 262 9.97 2.19 -12.09
CA VAL A 262 10.18 1.96 -13.52
C VAL A 262 11.67 2.04 -13.83
#